data_AF-A0ABD0PRB7-F1
#
_entry.id   AF-A0ABD0PRB7-F1
#
_cell.length_a   1.000
_cell.length_b   1.000
_cell.length_c   1.000
_cell.angle_alpha   90.00
_cell.angle_beta   90.00
_cell.angle_gamma   90.00
#
_symmetry.space_group_name_H-M   'P 1'
#
loop_
_entity.id
_entity.type
_entity.pdbx_description
1 polymer ?
#
loop_
_entity_poly.entity_id
_entity_poly.type
_entity_poly.pdbx_seq_one_letter_code
_entity_poly.pdbx_strand_id
1 'polypeptide(L)'
;MVSLAVCFTFPEQPRASISTGPRQQHATFYEFRTYYIQPHLNAAFLKLTNEKIHLRTAHSELVGYWSVEYGGLNQVFHIWKY
;
A
#
# COMPACT_ATOMS: atom_id res chain seq x y z
N MET A 1 -41.07 -29.46 -11.45
CA MET A 1 -40.85 -28.32 -10.53
C MET A 1 -39.57 -27.64 -10.96
N VAL A 2 -39.72 -26.49 -11.63
CA VAL A 2 -38.64 -25.68 -12.19
C VAL A 2 -37.90 -24.98 -11.05
N SER A 3 -36.61 -25.27 -10.91
CA SER A 3 -35.74 -24.59 -9.94
C SER A 3 -35.37 -23.22 -10.49
N LEU A 4 -35.87 -22.16 -9.85
CA LEU A 4 -35.52 -20.76 -10.15
C LEU A 4 -34.03 -20.53 -9.85
N ALA A 5 -33.27 -20.20 -10.89
CA ALA A 5 -31.94 -19.63 -10.75
C ALA A 5 -32.08 -18.17 -10.29
N VAL A 6 -31.68 -17.87 -9.05
CA VAL A 6 -31.58 -16.48 -8.56
C VAL A 6 -30.31 -15.88 -9.19
N CYS A 7 -30.51 -15.10 -10.25
CA CYS A 7 -29.46 -14.29 -10.85
C CYS A 7 -29.17 -13.12 -9.89
N PHE A 8 -28.07 -13.18 -9.13
CA PHE A 8 -27.59 -12.03 -8.37
C PHE A 8 -26.95 -11.04 -9.34
N THR A 9 -27.75 -10.09 -9.84
CA THR A 9 -27.23 -8.90 -10.52
C THR A 9 -26.57 -8.00 -9.47
N PHE A 10 -25.24 -8.03 -9.38
CA PHE A 10 -24.51 -7.03 -8.60
C PHE A 10 -24.58 -5.68 -9.33
N PRO A 11 -24.96 -4.58 -8.66
CA PRO A 11 -25.00 -3.27 -9.27
C PRO A 11 -23.58 -2.82 -9.64
N GLU A 12 -23.42 -2.24 -10.83
CA GLU A 12 -22.20 -1.55 -11.25
C GLU A 12 -21.70 -0.61 -10.15
N GLN A 13 -20.45 -0.78 -9.72
CA GLN A 13 -19.82 0.14 -8.79
C GLN A 13 -19.60 1.50 -9.48
N PRO A 14 -20.04 2.62 -8.89
CA PRO A 14 -19.73 3.93 -9.45
C PRO A 14 -18.22 4.15 -9.39
N ARG A 15 -17.60 4.27 -10.57
CA ARG A 15 -16.21 4.69 -10.73
C ARG A 15 -16.08 6.13 -10.24
N ALA A 16 -15.70 6.31 -8.97
CA ALA A 16 -15.35 7.63 -8.46
C ALA A 16 -14.06 8.10 -9.16
N SER A 17 -14.18 8.96 -10.18
CA SER A 17 -13.05 9.69 -10.74
C SER A 17 -12.97 11.07 -10.09
N ILE A 18 -12.40 11.13 -8.89
CA ILE A 18 -12.01 12.41 -8.29
C ILE A 18 -10.62 12.75 -8.84
N SER A 19 -10.58 13.55 -9.91
CA SER A 19 -9.37 14.24 -10.34
C SER A 19 -9.75 15.60 -10.92
N THR A 20 -10.04 16.56 -10.03
CA THR A 20 -10.45 17.93 -10.40
C THR A 20 -9.26 18.90 -10.43
N GLY A 21 -8.07 18.42 -10.78
CA GLY A 21 -6.84 19.23 -10.83
C GLY A 21 -6.14 19.15 -12.18
N PRO A 22 -5.25 20.12 -12.51
CA PRO A 22 -4.40 20.03 -13.69
C PRO A 22 -3.62 18.72 -13.64
N ARG A 23 -3.66 17.96 -14.75
CA ARG A 23 -2.92 16.71 -14.90
C ARG A 23 -1.44 16.99 -14.61
N GLN A 24 -0.90 16.33 -13.59
CA GLN A 24 0.51 16.48 -13.25
C GLN A 24 1.35 16.18 -14.51
N GLN A 25 2.17 17.13 -14.94
CA GLN A 25 3.03 16.97 -16.12
C GLN A 25 4.31 16.19 -15.80
N HIS A 26 4.59 15.98 -14.52
CA HIS A 26 5.70 15.15 -14.07
C HIS A 26 5.26 13.69 -14.09
N ALA A 27 5.96 12.87 -14.88
CA ALA A 27 5.75 11.42 -14.99
C ALA A 27 6.29 10.62 -13.78
N THR A 28 6.50 11.28 -12.64
CA THR A 28 7.03 10.66 -11.43
C THR A 28 5.89 9.98 -10.68
N PHE A 29 6.02 8.69 -10.43
CA PHE A 29 5.01 7.93 -9.71
C PHE A 29 5.48 7.67 -8.28
N TYR A 30 4.56 7.78 -7.32
CA TYR A 30 4.82 7.45 -5.93
C TYR A 30 3.95 6.28 -5.49
N GLU A 31 4.57 5.29 -4.86
CA GLU A 31 3.88 4.15 -4.26
C GLU A 31 3.88 4.31 -2.75
N PHE A 32 2.68 4.47 -2.18
CA PHE A 32 2.43 4.47 -0.75
C PHE A 32 2.12 3.05 -0.31
N ARG A 33 2.87 2.53 0.66
CA ARG A 33 2.63 1.19 1.18
C ARG A 33 2.61 1.21 2.70
N THR A 34 1.60 0.54 3.25
CA THR A 34 1.45 0.32 4.70
C THR A 34 1.43 -1.18 4.95
N TYR A 35 2.29 -1.64 5.86
CA TYR A 35 2.33 -3.03 6.30
C TYR A 35 1.86 -3.15 7.73
N TYR A 36 1.04 -4.17 7.98
CA TYR A 36 0.64 -4.59 9.31
C TYR A 36 1.49 -5.80 9.69
N ILE A 37 2.33 -5.64 10.69
CA ILE A 37 3.28 -6.66 11.13
C ILE A 37 2.69 -7.36 12.35
N GLN A 38 2.86 -8.67 12.44
CA GLN A 38 2.48 -9.39 13.64
C GLN A 38 3.34 -8.91 14.83
N PRO A 39 2.75 -8.61 16.00
CA PRO A 39 3.47 -7.92 17.09
C PRO A 39 4.79 -8.58 17.51
N HIS A 40 4.79 -9.92 17.59
CA HIS A 40 5.97 -10.69 18.00
C HIS A 40 7.09 -10.72 16.96
N LEU A 41 6.82 -10.31 15.71
CA LEU A 41 7.79 -10.27 14.62
C LEU A 41 8.33 -8.87 14.33
N ASN A 42 7.83 -7.83 15.00
CA ASN A 42 8.19 -6.44 14.69
C ASN A 42 9.71 -6.20 14.77
N ALA A 43 10.35 -6.62 15.86
CA ALA A 43 11.80 -6.49 16.02
C ALA A 43 12.59 -7.25 14.93
N ALA A 44 12.17 -8.46 14.58
CA ALA A 44 12.78 -9.26 13.51
C ALA A 44 12.60 -8.59 12.13
N PHE A 45 11.42 -8.04 11.88
CA PHE A 45 11.11 -7.30 10.65
C PHE A 45 11.99 -6.06 10.49
N LEU A 46 12.15 -5.26 11.56
CA LEU A 46 13.01 -4.08 11.53
C LEU A 46 14.47 -4.43 11.29
N LYS A 47 14.97 -5.50 11.93
CA LYS A 47 16.33 -6.00 11.71
C LYS A 47 16.54 -6.44 10.26
N LEU A 48 15.65 -7.26 9.73
CA LEU A 48 15.72 -7.72 8.33
C LEU A 48 15.63 -6.55 7.35
N THR A 49 14.77 -5.57 7.64
CA THR A 49 14.67 -4.37 6.81
C THR A 49 15.98 -3.61 6.81
N ASN A 50 16.58 -3.33 7.97
CA ASN A 50 17.86 -2.63 8.05
C ASN A 50 18.97 -3.36 7.26
N GLU A 51 19.03 -4.69 7.37
CA GLU A 51 20.02 -5.50 6.67
C GLU A 51 19.79 -5.59 5.15
N LYS A 52 18.53 -5.59 4.68
CA LYS A 52 18.18 -5.97 3.31
C LYS A 52 17.53 -4.87 2.47
N ILE A 53 17.22 -3.71 3.05
CA ILE A 53 16.55 -2.60 2.34
C ILE A 53 17.34 -2.14 1.10
N HIS A 54 18.67 -2.27 1.14
CA HIS A 54 19.56 -1.92 0.03
C HIS A 54 19.22 -2.66 -1.28
N LEU A 55 18.69 -3.89 -1.18
CA LEU A 55 18.26 -4.67 -2.34
C LEU A 55 17.07 -4.00 -3.04
N ARG A 56 16.18 -3.34 -2.30
CA ARG A 56 15.03 -2.64 -2.87
C ARG A 56 15.41 -1.25 -3.35
N THR A 57 16.28 -0.54 -2.62
CA THR A 57 16.74 0.79 -3.04
C THR A 57 17.55 0.77 -4.34
N ALA A 58 18.07 -0.39 -4.74
CA ALA A 58 18.69 -0.60 -6.05
C ALA A 58 17.68 -0.51 -7.22
N HIS A 59 16.38 -0.71 -6.98
CA HIS A 59 15.33 -0.70 -8.00
C HIS A 59 14.41 0.53 -7.93
N SER A 60 14.27 1.14 -6.76
CA SER A 60 13.37 2.27 -6.53
C SER A 60 13.95 3.20 -5.48
N GLU A 61 13.80 4.50 -5.66
CA GLU A 61 14.27 5.49 -4.69
C GLU A 61 13.36 5.46 -3.46
N LEU A 62 13.94 5.24 -2.27
CA LEU A 62 13.21 5.31 -1.00
C LEU A 62 13.07 6.78 -0.60
N VAL A 63 11.84 7.30 -0.64
CA VAL A 63 11.54 8.68 -0.25
C VAL A 63 11.47 8.80 1.28
N GLY A 64 10.96 7.77 1.94
CA GLY A 64 11.02 7.68 3.38
C GLY A 64 10.38 6.43 3.94
N TYR A 65 10.70 6.17 5.21
CA TYR A 65 10.35 4.97 5.93
C TYR A 65 10.05 5.34 7.39
N TRP A 66 8.89 4.93 7.89
CA TRP A 66 8.41 5.26 9.23
C TRP A 66 7.78 4.03 9.90
N SER A 67 8.02 3.89 11.20
CA SER A 67 7.24 3.02 12.09
C SER A 67 6.17 3.84 12.80
N VAL A 68 4.96 3.28 12.90
CA VAL A 68 3.85 3.94 13.59
C VAL A 68 3.86 3.53 15.06
N GLU A 69 4.13 4.49 15.94
CA GLU A 69 4.14 4.28 17.39
C GLU A 69 2.79 4.61 18.03
N TYR A 70 2.09 5.62 17.52
CA TYR A 70 0.81 6.09 18.04
C TYR A 70 -0.31 5.91 17.01
N GLY A 71 -1.45 5.34 17.45
CA GLY A 71 -2.64 5.15 16.59
C GLY A 71 -2.59 3.94 15.65
N GLY A 72 -1.47 3.21 15.60
CA GLY A 72 -1.30 2.04 14.70
C GLY A 72 -0.09 1.17 15.07
N LEU A 73 -0.08 0.60 16.28
CA LEU A 73 1.00 -0.28 16.75
C LEU A 73 1.28 -1.41 15.74
N ASN A 74 2.57 -1.65 15.47
CA ASN A 74 3.08 -2.64 14.51
C ASN A 74 2.77 -2.34 13.05
N GLN A 75 2.63 -1.07 12.69
CA GLN A 75 2.55 -0.65 11.30
C GLN A 75 3.85 0.00 10.84
N VAL A 76 4.20 -0.28 9.59
CA VAL A 76 5.30 0.39 8.88
C VAL A 76 4.73 1.03 7.63
N PHE A 77 5.08 2.30 7.43
CA PHE A 77 4.68 3.08 6.27
C PHE A 77 5.93 3.52 5.51
N HIS A 78 5.91 3.35 4.19
CA HIS A 78 6.99 3.83 3.34
C HIS A 78 6.48 4.33 1.99
N ILE A 79 7.29 5.20 1.40
CA ILE A 79 7.03 5.83 0.11
C ILE A 79 8.19 5.51 -0.82
N TRP A 80 7.85 4.95 -1.98
CA TRP A 80 8.80 4.67 -3.06
C TRP A 80 8.51 5.55 -4.26
N LYS A 81 9.57 6.04 -4.90
CA LYS A 81 9.48 6.78 -6.16
C LYS A 81 9.88 5.87 -7.32
N TYR A 82 9.05 5.89 -8.36
CA TYR A 82 9.21 5.20 -9.65
C TYR A 82 9.30 6.20 -10.80
#